data_AF-A0A520IC06-F1
#
_entry.id   AF-A0A520IC06-F1
#
_cell.length_a   1.000
_cell.length_b   1.000
_cell.length_c   1.000
_cell.angle_alpha   90.00
_cell.angle_beta   90.00
_cell.angle_gamma   90.00
#
_symmetry.space_group_name_H-M   'P 1'
#
loop_
_entity.id
_entity.type
_entity.pdbx_description
1 polymer ?
#
loop_
_entity_poly.entity_id
_entity_poly.type
_entity_poly.pdbx_seq_one_letter_code
_entity_poly.pdbx_strand_id
1 'polypeptide(L)' 'MLALAATPALGRDVAFDPGMRNPLLPGYFADPSIVRDGDEWFVFATIDPWGADTLGLWRSRNFRDWTFETPNWPTKA' A
#
# COMPACT_ATOMS: atom_id res chain seq x y z
N MET A 1 16.52 -9.07 39.97
CA MET A 1 15.08 -9.07 39.63
C MET A 1 14.96 -8.40 38.27
N LEU A 2 14.91 -9.18 37.19
CA LEU A 2 14.94 -8.68 35.82
C LEU A 2 13.50 -8.65 35.30
N ALA A 3 12.96 -7.47 35.03
CA ALA A 3 11.63 -7.35 34.43
C ALA A 3 11.74 -7.71 32.94
N LEU A 4 11.06 -8.77 32.53
CA LEU A 4 10.87 -9.12 31.13
C LEU A 4 9.93 -8.07 30.53
N ALA A 5 10.44 -7.15 29.72
CA ALA A 5 9.59 -6.25 28.96
C ALA A 5 8.82 -7.08 27.93
N ALA A 6 7.50 -7.20 28.12
CA ALA A 6 6.64 -7.87 27.16
C ALA A 6 6.64 -7.05 25.86
N THR A 7 7.05 -7.67 24.76
CA THR A 7 6.85 -7.14 23.41
C THR A 7 5.35 -6.87 23.24
N PRO A 8 4.91 -5.66 22.88
CA PRO A 8 3.49 -5.45 22.65
C PRO A 8 3.13 -6.26 21.42
N ALA A 9 2.31 -7.30 21.61
CA ALA A 9 1.61 -7.90 20.50
C ALA A 9 0.75 -6.78 19.90
N LEU A 10 1.04 -6.37 18.67
CA LEU A 10 0.13 -5.52 17.90
C LEU A 10 -1.19 -6.29 17.81
N GLY A 11 -2.12 -5.94 18.71
CA GLY A 11 -3.42 -6.58 18.81
C GLY A 11 -4.12 -6.45 17.46
N ARG A 12 -4.74 -7.54 17.02
CA ARG A 12 -5.54 -7.62 15.79
C ARG A 12 -6.63 -6.55 15.72
N ASP A 13 -6.98 -5.96 16.86
CA ASP A 13 -8.07 -5.01 17.02
C ASP A 13 -7.67 -3.56 16.70
N VAL A 14 -6.37 -3.20 16.72
CA VAL A 14 -5.92 -1.83 16.39
C VAL A 14 -5.96 -1.56 14.87
N ALA A 15 -5.92 -2.61 14.05
CA ALA A 15 -5.95 -2.49 12.59
C ALA A 15 -7.31 -2.00 12.04
N PHE A 16 -8.37 -2.03 12.85
CA PHE A 16 -9.75 -1.74 12.44
C PHE A 16 -10.39 -0.57 13.18
N ASP A 17 -9.62 0.23 13.91
CA ASP A 17 -10.15 1.42 14.58
C ASP A 17 -10.81 2.38 13.54
N PRO A 18 -12.01 2.92 13.84
CA PRO A 18 -12.69 3.91 13.00
C PRO A 18 -11.83 5.18 12.87
N GLY A 19 -11.00 5.23 11.83
CA GLY A 19 -9.95 6.24 11.65
C GLY A 19 -8.72 5.72 10.90
N MET A 20 -8.57 4.39 10.79
CA MET A 20 -7.38 3.74 10.23
C MET A 20 -7.34 3.62 8.70
N ARG A 21 -8.26 4.25 7.96
CA ARG A 21 -8.26 4.39 6.48
C ARG A 21 -7.83 3.11 5.73
N ASN A 22 -8.27 1.95 6.20
CA ASN A 22 -8.05 0.65 5.57
C ASN A 22 -9.34 0.27 4.80
N PRO A 23 -9.28 -0.21 3.54
CA PRO A 23 -8.09 -0.40 2.70
C PRO A 23 -7.33 0.91 2.45
N LEU A 24 -5.99 0.83 2.47
CA LEU A 24 -5.10 1.99 2.23
C LEU A 24 -5.43 2.69 0.91
N LEU A 25 -5.76 1.90 -0.10
CA LEU A 25 -6.10 2.33 -1.45
C LEU A 25 -7.55 1.92 -1.74
N PRO A 26 -8.37 2.79 -2.35
CA PRO A 26 -9.68 2.39 -2.80
C PRO A 26 -9.56 1.48 -4.05
N GLY A 27 -10.35 0.40 -4.11
CA GLY A 27 -10.40 -0.52 -5.25
C GLY A 27 -9.92 -1.94 -4.92
N TYR A 28 -9.78 -2.78 -5.96
CA TYR A 28 -9.35 -4.17 -5.84
C TYR A 28 -7.92 -4.32 -6.37
N PHE A 29 -6.98 -4.38 -5.43
CA PHE A 29 -5.56 -4.48 -5.71
C PHE A 29 -4.92 -5.56 -4.84
N ALA A 30 -4.04 -6.34 -5.43
CA ALA A 30 -3.27 -7.37 -4.75
C ALA A 30 -1.76 -7.13 -4.89
N ASP A 31 -0.98 -7.83 -4.05
CA ASP A 31 0.48 -7.89 -4.10
C ASP A 31 1.19 -6.53 -4.15
N PRO A 32 0.87 -5.58 -3.25
CA PRO A 32 1.44 -4.25 -3.32
C PRO A 32 2.95 -4.25 -3.05
N SER A 33 3.69 -3.55 -3.89
CA SER A 33 5.09 -3.15 -3.66
C SER A 33 5.15 -1.65 -3.45
N ILE A 34 5.73 -1.22 -2.32
CA ILE A 34 5.80 0.20 -1.96
C ILE A 34 7.22 0.74 -2.03
N VAL A 35 7.38 1.89 -2.67
CA VAL A 35 8.66 2.58 -2.86
C VAL A 35 8.50 4.03 -2.44
N ARG A 36 9.57 4.60 -1.86
CA ARG A 36 9.69 6.04 -1.65
C ARG A 36 10.89 6.55 -2.43
N ASP A 37 10.67 7.57 -3.24
CA ASP A 37 11.74 8.32 -3.92
C ASP A 37 11.56 9.80 -3.61
N GLY A 38 12.58 10.41 -3.01
CA GLY A 38 12.49 11.77 -2.46
C GLY A 38 11.31 11.97 -1.49
N ASP A 39 10.42 12.90 -1.84
CA ASP A 39 9.24 13.27 -1.05
C ASP A 39 7.96 12.58 -1.52
N GLU A 40 8.05 11.61 -2.42
CA GLU A 40 6.91 10.92 -3.02
C GLU A 40 6.93 9.42 -2.74
N TRP A 41 5.74 8.89 -2.46
CA TRP A 41 5.45 7.48 -2.27
C TRP A 41 4.77 6.92 -3.50
N PHE A 42 5.15 5.70 -3.85
CA PHE A 42 4.63 4.94 -4.98
C PHE A 42 4.17 3.57 -4.49
N VAL A 43 2.95 3.16 -4.81
CA VAL A 43 2.47 1.78 -4.61
C VAL A 43 2.17 1.17 -5.97
N PHE A 44 2.89 0.11 -6.30
CA PHE A 44 2.66 -0.73 -7.47
C PHE A 44 1.83 -1.93 -7.04
N ALA A 45 0.73 -2.24 -7.72
CA ALA A 45 -0.14 -3.36 -7.33
C ALA A 45 -0.79 -4.04 -8.54
N THR A 46 -1.04 -5.35 -8.40
CA THR A 46 -1.80 -6.15 -9.35
C THR A 46 -3.25 -5.68 -9.35
N ILE A 47 -3.80 -5.34 -10.52
CA ILE A 47 -5.22 -4.99 -10.67
C ILE A 47 -6.04 -6.27 -10.80
N ASP A 48 -7.07 -6.41 -9.96
CA ASP A 48 -8.00 -7.53 -10.03
C ASP A 48 -9.17 -7.29 -11.01
N PRO A 49 -9.73 -8.36 -11.60
CA PRO A 49 -9.39 -9.76 -11.36
C PRO A 49 -8.21 -10.24 -12.22
N TRP A 50 -7.15 -10.75 -11.55
CA TRP A 50 -6.06 -11.54 -12.15
C TRP A 50 -5.06 -10.83 -13.09
N GLY A 51 -4.67 -9.59 -12.78
CA GLY A 51 -3.54 -8.95 -13.46
C GLY A 51 -3.89 -8.53 -14.88
N ALA A 52 -4.84 -7.59 -14.97
CA ALA A 52 -5.29 -6.91 -16.19
C ALA A 52 -4.12 -6.46 -17.11
N ASP A 53 -4.46 -5.90 -18.28
CA ASP A 53 -3.46 -5.41 -19.26
C ASP A 53 -2.51 -4.31 -18.73
N THR A 54 -2.71 -3.84 -17.49
CA THR A 54 -1.88 -2.82 -16.87
C THR A 54 -1.66 -3.08 -15.37
N LEU A 55 -0.56 -2.56 -14.84
CA LEU A 55 -0.23 -2.55 -13.42
C LEU A 55 -0.81 -1.28 -12.78
N GLY A 56 -1.35 -1.37 -11.56
CA GLY A 56 -1.78 -0.19 -10.83
C GLY A 56 -0.58 0.57 -10.26
N LEU A 57 -0.54 1.90 -10.44
CA LEU A 57 0.41 2.80 -9.78
C LEU A 57 -0.37 3.83 -8.96
N TRP A 58 -0.08 3.92 -7.68
CA TRP A 58 -0.61 4.95 -6.79
C TRP A 58 0.49 5.85 -6.27
N ARG A 59 0.21 7.16 -6.19
CA ARG A 59 1.18 8.17 -5.75
C ARG A 59 0.65 8.99 -4.58
N SER A 60 1.52 9.33 -3.64
CA SER A 60 1.19 10.23 -2.53
C SER A 60 2.41 10.98 -2.02
N ARG A 61 2.26 12.25 -1.64
CA ARG A 61 3.31 13.01 -0.91
C ARG A 61 3.16 12.93 0.61
N ASN A 62 2.00 12.51 1.11
CA ASN A 62 1.67 12.51 2.53
C ASN A 62 1.24 11.13 3.08
N PHE A 63 1.38 10.07 2.27
CA PHE A 63 1.05 8.68 2.61
C PHE A 63 -0.43 8.43 2.95
N ARG A 64 -1.30 9.36 2.55
CA ARG A 64 -2.71 9.38 2.97
C ARG A 64 -3.65 9.69 1.83
N ASP A 65 -3.30 10.70 1.04
CA ASP A 65 -4.07 11.12 -0.12
C ASP A 65 -3.36 10.58 -1.36
N TRP A 66 -4.06 9.70 -2.09
CA TRP A 66 -3.49 8.88 -3.15
C TRP A 66 -4.09 9.24 -4.50
N THR A 67 -3.26 9.32 -5.54
CA THR A 67 -3.67 9.50 -6.93
C THR A 67 -3.32 8.25 -7.73
N PHE A 68 -4.25 7.76 -8.53
CA PHE A 68 -4.05 6.58 -9.38
C PHE A 68 -3.54 6.96 -10.77
N GLU A 69 -2.58 6.19 -11.28
CA GLU A 69 -1.99 6.29 -12.60
C GLU A 69 -1.76 4.89 -13.17
N THR A 70 -1.67 4.80 -14.51
CA THR A 70 -1.12 3.61 -15.18
C THR A 70 0.31 3.93 -15.63
N PRO A 71 1.31 3.20 -15.13
CA PRO A 71 2.71 3.42 -15.50
C PRO A 71 2.93 3.13 -16.99
N ASN A 72 3.68 4.02 -17.66
CA ASN A 72 4.14 3.79 -19.03
C ASN A 72 5.31 2.80 -19.03
N TRP A 73 5.02 1.51 -18.90
CA TRP A 73 6.04 0.47 -18.96
C TRP A 73 6.53 0.28 -20.39
N PRO A 74 7.85 0.18 -20.62
CA PRO A 74 8.35 -0.31 -21.89
C PRO A 74 7.93 -1.78 -22.02
N THR A 75 6.86 -2.04 -22.75
CA THR A 75 6.50 -3.39 -23.14
C THR A 75 7.55 -3.90 -24.11
N LYS A 76 8.02 -5.12 -23.90
CA LYS A 76 8.91 -5.78 -24.86
C LYS A 76 8.13 -5.92 -26.18
N ALA A 77 8.66 -5.35 -27.25
CA ALA A 77 8.13 -5.53 -28.61
C ALA A 77 8.33 -6.99 -29.07
#